data_AF-A0A1H7K150-F1
#
_entry.id   AF-A0A1H7K150-F1
#
_cell.length_a   1.000
_cell.length_b   1.000
_cell.length_c   1.000
_cell.angle_alpha   90.00
_cell.angle_beta   90.00
_cell.angle_gamma   90.00
#
_symmetry.space_group_name_H-M   'P 1'
#
loop_
_entity.id
_entity.type
_entity.pdbx_description
1 polymer ?
#
loop_
_entity_poly.entity_id
_entity_poly.type
_entity_poly.pdbx_seq_one_letter_code
_entity_poly.pdbx_strand_id
1 'polypeptide(L)'
;MDRRGFIRDAGGVVLLAVGWPMTLASCAEARGTAAAGADPEPLTGIAVFDPSLEAGRRLAHDAARFAQHAFALDEHADIGLLWHTQLAPCVERGASLRVALRPADAFVLARLAATLDCTLIDA
;
A
#
# COMPACT_ATOMS: atom_id res chain seq x y z
N MET A 1 -32.96 11.77 23.59
CA MET A 1 -31.49 11.86 23.54
C MET A 1 -31.05 11.38 22.16
N ASP A 2 -30.57 12.31 21.36
CA ASP A 2 -30.31 12.13 19.93
C ASP A 2 -28.81 11.91 19.68
N ARG A 3 -28.49 10.90 18.86
CA ARG A 3 -27.18 10.25 18.71
C ARG A 3 -26.31 10.84 17.59
N ARG A 4 -26.61 12.05 17.12
CA ARG A 4 -26.03 12.67 15.90
C ARG A 4 -25.17 13.92 16.16
N GLY A 5 -24.85 14.24 17.40
CA GLY A 5 -24.11 15.46 17.76
C GLY A 5 -22.59 15.33 17.95
N PHE A 6 -22.04 14.11 18.02
CA PHE A 6 -20.70 13.92 18.59
C PHE A 6 -19.51 13.95 17.60
N ILE A 7 -19.75 14.02 16.29
CA ILE A 7 -18.67 13.95 15.28
C ILE A 7 -18.19 15.34 14.81
N ARG A 8 -18.70 16.45 15.36
CA ARG A 8 -18.41 17.79 14.82
C ARG A 8 -17.40 18.65 15.60
N ASP A 9 -16.83 18.18 16.71
CA ASP A 9 -16.10 19.08 17.64
C ASP A 9 -14.70 18.58 18.06
N ALA A 10 -13.94 18.00 17.13
CA ALA A 10 -12.51 17.72 17.31
C ALA A 10 -11.66 18.40 16.22
N GLY A 11 -12.06 19.62 15.83
CA GLY A 11 -11.27 20.50 14.98
C GLY A 11 -10.34 21.36 15.82
N GLY A 12 -9.03 21.23 15.58
CA GLY A 12 -8.07 22.31 15.85
C GLY A 12 -7.13 22.10 17.03
N VAL A 13 -5.96 21.50 16.76
CA VAL A 13 -4.71 21.92 17.40
C VAL A 13 -3.64 22.04 16.32
N VAL A 14 -3.31 23.29 15.98
CA VAL A 14 -2.06 23.65 15.31
C VAL A 14 -0.97 23.59 16.37
N LEU A 15 0.04 22.74 16.15
CA LEU A 15 1.34 22.89 16.81
C LEU A 15 2.41 23.02 15.73
N LEU A 16 2.88 24.26 15.59
CA LEU A 16 4.13 24.62 14.94
C LEU A 16 5.28 23.98 15.74
N ALA A 17 6.02 23.07 15.12
CA ALA A 17 7.34 22.67 15.58
C ALA A 17 8.39 23.16 14.58
N VAL A 18 9.29 23.97 15.12
CA VAL A 18 10.44 24.60 14.48
C VAL A 18 11.48 23.56 14.07
N GLY A 19 11.92 23.62 12.81
CA GLY A 19 13.30 23.40 12.39
C GLY A 19 13.88 21.98 12.41
N TRP A 20 13.88 21.33 11.24
CA TRP A 20 15.05 20.55 10.79
C TRP A 20 15.26 20.80 9.29
N PRO A 21 16.48 21.14 8.83
CA PRO A 21 16.74 21.36 7.42
C PRO A 21 16.72 20.03 6.67
N MET A 22 16.17 20.11 5.46
CA MET A 22 16.03 19.07 4.47
C MET A 22 17.26 18.17 4.34
N THR A 23 17.02 16.87 4.40
CA THR A 23 17.45 15.95 3.35
C THR A 23 16.48 14.78 3.32
N LEU A 24 15.26 15.06 2.85
CA LEU A 24 14.41 14.01 2.26
C LEU A 24 15.12 13.56 0.99
N ALA A 25 16.03 12.59 1.15
CA ALA A 25 16.56 11.82 0.05
C ALA A 25 15.40 10.99 -0.52
N SER A 26 14.63 11.64 -1.40
CA SER A 26 13.92 11.05 -2.52
C SER A 26 13.38 9.64 -2.27
N CYS A 27 12.26 9.54 -1.54
CA CYS A 27 11.22 8.63 -2.01
C CYS A 27 10.86 9.15 -3.40
N ALA A 28 11.39 8.51 -4.44
CA ALA A 28 10.94 8.72 -5.80
C ALA A 28 9.49 8.24 -5.83
N GLU A 29 8.57 9.10 -5.44
CA GLU A 29 7.21 9.09 -5.94
C GLU A 29 7.35 9.14 -7.45
N ALA A 30 7.31 7.98 -8.10
CA ALA A 30 6.94 7.90 -9.49
C ALA A 30 5.47 8.32 -9.59
N ARG A 31 5.20 9.63 -9.43
CA ARG A 31 4.00 10.26 -9.96
C ARG A 31 4.12 10.18 -11.47
N GLY A 32 3.77 9.01 -12.02
CA GLY A 32 3.36 8.92 -13.40
C GLY A 32 2.24 9.91 -13.58
N THR A 33 2.47 10.93 -14.40
CA THR A 33 1.47 11.90 -14.81
C THR A 33 0.31 11.14 -15.43
N ALA A 34 -0.80 11.02 -14.69
CA ALA A 34 -2.06 10.53 -15.20
C ALA A 34 -2.46 11.42 -16.38
N ALA A 35 -2.36 10.87 -17.60
CA ALA A 35 -3.01 11.45 -18.75
C ALA A 35 -4.52 11.38 -18.48
N ALA A 36 -5.15 12.54 -18.38
CA ALA A 36 -6.59 12.68 -18.26
C ALA A 36 -7.25 12.04 -19.49
N GLY A 37 -8.06 10.99 -19.26
CA GLY A 37 -8.85 10.34 -20.30
C GLY A 37 -8.55 8.86 -20.51
N ALA A 38 -8.58 8.06 -19.44
CA ALA A 38 -8.79 6.63 -19.56
C ALA A 38 -9.68 6.21 -18.39
N ASP A 39 -10.81 5.56 -18.69
CA ASP A 39 -11.63 4.90 -17.68
C ASP A 39 -10.74 3.98 -16.81
N PRO A 40 -10.98 3.91 -15.49
CA PRO A 40 -10.20 3.03 -14.63
C PRO A 40 -10.56 1.59 -14.96
N GLU A 41 -9.76 0.93 -15.81
CA GLU A 41 -9.75 -0.53 -15.86
C GLU A 41 -9.33 -1.06 -14.48
N PRO A 42 -9.94 -2.16 -14.01
CA PRO A 42 -9.57 -2.77 -12.74
C PRO A 42 -8.08 -3.12 -12.80
N LEU A 43 -7.29 -2.48 -11.94
CA LEU A 43 -5.83 -2.67 -11.89
C LEU A 43 -5.53 -4.12 -11.48
N THR A 44 -5.41 -5.00 -12.47
CA THR A 44 -4.90 -6.36 -12.27
C THR A 44 -3.43 -6.28 -11.86
N GLY A 45 -3.18 -6.44 -10.57
CA GLY A 45 -1.86 -6.77 -10.02
C GLY A 45 -1.25 -5.64 -9.21
N ILE A 46 -1.63 -5.57 -7.93
CA ILE A 46 -0.85 -4.89 -6.90
C ILE A 46 0.30 -5.82 -6.48
N ALA A 47 1.51 -5.29 -6.42
CA ALA A 47 2.69 -5.98 -5.94
C ALA A 47 2.97 -5.62 -4.48
N VAL A 48 3.22 -6.61 -3.62
CA VAL A 48 3.66 -6.42 -2.23
C VAL A 48 4.95 -7.19 -2.01
N PHE A 49 6.02 -6.52 -1.61
CA PHE A 49 7.35 -7.13 -1.60
C PHE A 49 8.17 -6.74 -0.37
N ASP A 50 9.04 -7.64 0.07
CA ASP A 50 10.06 -7.37 1.09
C ASP A 50 11.38 -7.04 0.37
N PRO A 51 11.92 -5.80 0.48
CA PRO A 51 13.15 -5.40 -0.21
C PRO A 51 14.40 -6.13 0.26
N SER A 52 14.36 -6.76 1.45
CA SER A 52 15.46 -7.59 1.95
C SER A 52 15.60 -8.90 1.14
N LEU A 53 14.51 -9.38 0.55
CA LEU A 53 14.50 -10.60 -0.28
C LEU A 53 14.93 -10.31 -1.72
N GLU A 54 15.69 -11.23 -2.31
CA GLU A 54 16.06 -11.13 -3.73
C GLU A 54 14.83 -11.16 -4.64
N ALA A 55 13.88 -12.06 -4.36
CA ALA A 55 12.60 -12.12 -5.07
C ALA A 55 11.82 -10.80 -4.94
N GLY A 56 11.86 -10.14 -3.78
CA GLY A 56 11.21 -8.85 -3.56
C GLY A 56 11.81 -7.73 -4.39
N ARG A 57 13.15 -7.67 -4.49
CA ARG A 57 13.82 -6.70 -5.37
C ARG A 57 13.52 -6.94 -6.85
N ARG A 58 13.41 -8.20 -7.28
CA ARG A 58 13.01 -8.55 -8.66
C ARG A 58 11.56 -8.13 -8.93
N LEU A 59 10.65 -8.44 -8.02
CA LEU A 59 9.24 -8.03 -8.14
C LEU A 59 9.09 -6.50 -8.18
N ALA A 60 9.86 -5.77 -7.37
CA ALA A 60 9.87 -4.30 -7.40
C ALA A 60 10.34 -3.75 -8.76
N HIS A 61 11.37 -4.37 -9.34
CA HIS A 61 11.87 -4.00 -10.67
C HIS A 61 10.82 -4.28 -11.76
N ASP A 62 10.17 -5.44 -11.73
CA ASP A 62 9.11 -5.80 -12.67
C ASP A 62 7.92 -4.85 -12.54
N ALA A 63 7.48 -4.58 -11.32
CA ALA A 63 6.37 -3.67 -11.08
C ALA A 63 6.68 -2.25 -11.60
N ALA A 64 7.90 -1.75 -11.37
CA ALA A 64 8.32 -0.46 -11.93
C ALA A 64 8.36 -0.48 -13.47
N ARG A 65 8.85 -1.57 -14.06
CA ARG A 65 8.90 -1.75 -15.53
C ARG A 65 7.52 -1.73 -16.17
N PHE A 66 6.50 -2.26 -15.50
CA PHE A 66 5.13 -2.36 -16.00
C PHE A 66 4.18 -1.29 -15.42
N ALA A 67 4.72 -0.28 -14.72
CA ALA A 67 3.94 0.76 -14.04
C ALA A 67 2.84 0.19 -13.11
N GLN A 68 3.10 -0.95 -12.47
CA GLN A 68 2.21 -1.57 -11.50
C GLN A 68 2.36 -0.90 -10.13
N HIS A 69 1.25 -0.80 -9.40
CA HIS A 69 1.28 -0.36 -8.01
C HIS A 69 2.06 -1.36 -7.16
N ALA A 70 3.10 -0.87 -6.46
CA ALA A 70 3.97 -1.70 -5.65
C ALA A 70 4.14 -1.11 -4.25
N PHE A 71 4.07 -1.98 -3.24
CA PHE A 71 4.20 -1.63 -1.83
C PHE A 71 5.33 -2.43 -1.20
N ALA A 72 6.31 -1.73 -0.63
CA ALA A 72 7.39 -2.35 0.13
C ALA A 72 6.92 -2.64 1.57
N LEU A 73 7.24 -3.82 2.08
CA LEU A 73 7.15 -4.15 3.49
C LEU A 73 8.55 -4.07 4.09
N ASP A 74 8.85 -2.95 4.75
CA ASP A 74 10.11 -2.79 5.47
C ASP A 74 10.22 -3.79 6.64
N GLU A 75 11.44 -4.09 7.08
CA GLU A 75 11.72 -5.08 8.13
C GLU A 75 10.96 -4.83 9.46
N HIS A 76 10.61 -3.57 9.72
CA HIS A 76 9.88 -3.14 10.93
C HIS A 76 8.44 -2.72 10.64
N ALA A 77 7.98 -2.84 9.39
CA ALA A 77 6.64 -2.43 8.99
C ALA A 77 5.61 -3.48 9.42
N ASP A 78 4.48 -3.01 9.94
CA ASP A 78 3.35 -3.84 10.29
C ASP A 78 2.50 -4.12 9.05
N ILE A 79 2.40 -5.39 8.65
CA ILE A 79 1.63 -5.83 7.48
C ILE A 79 0.12 -5.53 7.61
N GLY A 80 -0.40 -5.55 8.84
CA GLY A 80 -1.80 -5.19 9.12
C GLY A 80 -2.03 -3.70 8.95
N LEU A 81 -1.10 -2.86 9.41
CA LEU A 81 -1.15 -1.42 9.17
C LEU A 81 -1.08 -1.11 7.67
N LEU A 82 -0.14 -1.73 6.94
CA LEU A 82 -0.03 -1.58 5.48
C LEU A 82 -1.34 -1.98 4.79
N TRP A 83 -1.94 -3.11 5.21
CA TRP A 83 -3.21 -3.57 4.67
C TRP A 83 -4.32 -2.54 4.86
N HIS A 84 -4.57 -2.10 6.10
CA HIS A 84 -5.72 -1.25 6.39
C HIS A 84 -5.56 0.19 5.91
N THR A 85 -4.32 0.70 5.83
CA THR A 85 -4.07 2.11 5.46
C THR A 85 -3.83 2.31 3.97
N GLN A 86 -3.28 1.32 3.27
CA GLN A 86 -2.84 1.48 1.89
C GLN A 86 -3.46 0.46 0.95
N LEU A 87 -3.44 -0.84 1.28
CA LEU A 87 -3.88 -1.89 0.35
C LEU A 87 -5.40 -2.01 0.28
N ALA A 88 -6.08 -2.34 1.38
CA ALA A 88 -7.52 -2.58 1.39
C ALA A 88 -8.37 -1.44 0.79
N PRO A 89 -8.03 -0.15 0.96
CA PRO A 89 -8.76 0.94 0.32
C PRO A 89 -8.62 1.01 -1.21
N CYS A 90 -7.57 0.43 -1.79
CA CYS A 90 -7.29 0.49 -3.23
C CYS A 90 -7.46 -0.85 -3.95
N VAL A 91 -7.69 -1.94 -3.22
CA VAL A 91 -7.87 -3.29 -3.76
C VAL A 91 -9.36 -3.57 -4.02
N GLU A 92 -9.70 -4.00 -5.23
CA GLU A 92 -11.04 -4.49 -5.54
C GLU A 92 -11.30 -5.88 -4.94
N ARG A 93 -12.56 -6.17 -4.59
CA ARG A 93 -12.94 -7.51 -4.14
C ARG A 93 -12.67 -8.52 -5.25
N GLY A 94 -12.01 -9.63 -4.92
CA GLY A 94 -11.63 -10.67 -5.89
C GLY A 94 -10.30 -10.41 -6.61
N ALA A 95 -9.59 -9.32 -6.30
CA ALA A 95 -8.33 -8.98 -6.97
C ALA A 95 -7.21 -9.98 -6.69
N SER A 96 -6.19 -9.97 -7.56
CA SER A 96 -4.96 -10.74 -7.38
C SER A 96 -3.81 -9.85 -6.94
N LEU A 97 -3.08 -10.28 -5.92
CA LEU A 97 -1.90 -9.64 -5.35
C LEU A 97 -0.67 -10.47 -5.68
N ARG A 98 0.32 -9.88 -6.35
CA ARG A 98 1.63 -10.52 -6.54
C ARG A 98 2.48 -10.25 -5.31
N VAL A 99 3.04 -11.30 -4.70
CA VAL A 99 3.74 -11.17 -3.43
C VAL A 99 5.14 -11.77 -3.47
N ALA A 100 6.08 -11.10 -2.82
CA ALA A 100 7.42 -11.60 -2.57
C ALA A 100 7.80 -11.25 -1.12
N LEU A 101 7.24 -11.99 -0.17
CA LEU A 101 7.32 -11.74 1.26
C LEU A 101 7.92 -12.94 2.01
N ARG A 102 8.30 -12.73 3.26
CA ARG A 102 8.67 -13.84 4.15
C ARG A 102 7.42 -14.70 4.41
N PRO A 103 7.54 -16.02 4.66
CA PRO A 103 6.39 -16.90 4.82
C PRO A 103 5.39 -16.46 5.91
N ALA A 104 5.89 -15.88 7.01
CA ALA A 104 5.04 -15.37 8.08
C ALA A 104 4.18 -14.18 7.63
N ASP A 105 4.78 -13.21 6.94
CA ASP A 105 4.08 -12.02 6.45
C ASP A 105 3.12 -12.38 5.31
N ALA A 106 3.52 -13.28 4.42
CA ALA A 106 2.67 -13.82 3.36
C ALA A 106 1.41 -14.50 3.93
N PHE A 107 1.57 -15.28 5.01
CA PHE A 107 0.45 -15.93 5.69
C PHE A 107 -0.53 -14.90 6.29
N VAL A 108 -0.02 -13.87 6.97
CA VAL A 108 -0.86 -12.81 7.54
C VAL A 108 -1.57 -12.03 6.43
N LEU A 109 -0.86 -11.67 5.37
CA LEU A 109 -1.44 -10.99 4.22
C LEU A 109 -2.52 -11.83 3.54
N ALA A 110 -2.31 -13.15 3.37
CA ALA A 110 -3.31 -14.06 2.84
C ALA A 110 -4.60 -14.05 3.66
N ARG A 111 -4.48 -14.03 5.00
CA ARG A 111 -5.62 -13.99 5.90
C ARG A 111 -6.40 -12.69 5.81
N LEU A 112 -5.70 -11.56 5.66
CA LEU A 112 -6.31 -10.24 5.47
C LEU A 112 -6.98 -10.13 4.10
N ALA A 113 -6.28 -10.55 3.04
CA ALA A 113 -6.74 -10.56 1.66
C ALA A 113 -8.01 -11.40 1.46
N ALA A 114 -8.14 -12.51 2.18
CA ALA A 114 -9.34 -13.35 2.16
C ALA A 114 -10.62 -12.61 2.60
N THR A 115 -10.51 -11.52 3.38
CA THR A 115 -11.68 -10.70 3.76
C THR A 115 -12.30 -9.93 2.58
N LEU A 116 -11.54 -9.78 1.49
CA LEU A 116 -11.95 -9.17 0.23
C LEU A 116 -11.89 -10.18 -0.93
N ASP A 117 -11.95 -11.49 -0.64
CA ASP A 117 -11.89 -12.57 -1.63
C ASP A 117 -10.65 -12.49 -2.56
N CYS A 118 -9.59 -11.83 -2.11
CA CYS A 118 -8.40 -11.61 -2.92
C CYS A 118 -7.51 -12.85 -2.94
N THR A 119 -6.78 -13.02 -4.04
CA THR A 119 -5.86 -14.14 -4.26
C THR A 119 -4.41 -13.66 -4.19
N LEU A 120 -3.54 -14.43 -3.55
CA LEU A 120 -2.10 -14.16 -3.53
C LEU A 120 -1.41 -15.06 -4.56
N ILE A 121 -0.46 -14.46 -5.29
CA ILE A 121 0.37 -15.13 -6.29
C ILE A 121 1.82 -14.88 -5.91
N ASP A 122 2.56 -15.92 -5.57
CA ASP A 122 4.00 -15.80 -5.31
C ASP A 122 4.74 -15.40 -6.60
N ALA A 123 5.71 -14.49 -6.46
CA ALA A 123 6.50 -13.95 -7.56
C ALA A 123 7.83 -14.66 -7.82
#